data_AF-A0A3L8NZR0-F1
#
_entry.id   AF-A0A3L8NZR0-F1
#
_cell.length_a   1.000
_cell.length_b   1.000
_cell.length_c   1.000
_cell.angle_alpha   90.00
_cell.angle_beta   90.00
_cell.angle_gamma   90.00
#
_symmetry.space_group_name_H-M   'P 1'
#
loop_
_entity.id
_entity.type
_entity.pdbx_description
1 polymer ?
#
loop_
_entity_poly.entity_id
_entity_poly.type
_entity_poly.pdbx_seq_one_letter_code
_entity_poly.pdbx_strand_id
1 'polypeptide(L)'
;MNLHDWIDELCDALDIEVDVDEALVLDLARDAAHNVERAAAPITTFLLGYAAAAHDGDQDELERMAQAATDLAMRWDKPGEGAPGGGDDTEEPGETGDTEDTDDTDLDDLDDEDDEDDDEREG
;
A
#
# COMPACT_ATOMS: atom_id res chain seq x y z
N MET A 1 -15.54 -13.36 14.01
CA MET A 1 -15.12 -11.96 13.89
C MET A 1 -14.29 -11.81 12.62
N ASN A 2 -14.97 -11.79 11.49
CA ASN A 2 -14.44 -11.27 10.24
C ASN A 2 -14.83 -9.77 10.10
N LEU A 3 -14.51 -9.15 8.96
CA LEU A 3 -14.85 -7.74 8.71
C LEU A 3 -16.37 -7.51 8.61
N HIS A 4 -17.11 -8.40 7.95
CA HIS A 4 -18.58 -8.34 7.89
C HIS A 4 -19.21 -8.32 9.29
N ASP A 5 -18.82 -9.26 10.17
CA ASP A 5 -19.32 -9.33 11.56
C ASP A 5 -19.07 -7.99 12.31
N TRP A 6 -17.94 -7.34 12.05
CA TRP A 6 -17.59 -6.06 12.65
C TRP A 6 -18.43 -4.91 12.10
N ILE A 7 -18.69 -4.89 10.80
CA ILE A 7 -19.51 -3.86 10.16
C ILE A 7 -20.95 -3.97 10.64
N ASP A 8 -21.51 -5.17 10.72
CA ASP A 8 -22.87 -5.40 11.23
C ASP A 8 -23.00 -4.87 12.69
N GLU A 9 -22.07 -5.25 13.58
CA GLU A 9 -22.07 -4.79 14.98
C GLU A 9 -21.87 -3.27 15.08
N LEU A 10 -21.05 -2.68 14.21
CA LEU A 10 -20.85 -1.24 14.18
C LEU A 10 -22.09 -0.49 13.68
N CYS A 11 -22.79 -1.03 12.68
CA CYS A 11 -24.06 -0.49 12.20
C CYS A 11 -25.11 -0.49 13.32
N ASP A 12 -25.24 -1.61 14.03
CA ASP A 12 -26.12 -1.74 15.20
C ASP A 12 -25.76 -0.73 16.31
N ALA A 13 -24.46 -0.58 16.61
CA ALA A 13 -23.99 0.35 17.64
C ALA A 13 -24.24 1.83 17.29
N LEU A 14 -24.28 2.15 16.00
CA LEU A 14 -24.47 3.52 15.49
C LEU A 14 -25.92 3.82 15.08
N ASP A 15 -26.83 2.84 15.14
CA ASP A 15 -28.23 2.95 14.71
C ASP A 15 -28.33 3.38 13.23
N ILE A 16 -27.55 2.72 12.37
CA ILE A 16 -27.54 2.96 10.91
C ILE A 16 -27.96 1.71 10.14
N GLU A 17 -28.85 1.90 9.16
CA GLU A 17 -29.27 0.85 8.22
C GLU A 17 -28.66 1.15 6.84
N VAL A 18 -27.46 0.63 6.58
CA VAL A 18 -26.78 0.81 5.30
C VAL A 18 -26.15 -0.50 4.84
N ASP A 19 -26.26 -0.80 3.55
CA ASP A 19 -25.54 -1.88 2.89
C ASP A 19 -24.25 -1.30 2.30
N VAL A 20 -23.09 -1.74 2.81
CA VAL A 20 -21.78 -1.21 2.38
C VAL A 20 -21.11 -2.20 1.44
N ASP A 21 -20.79 -1.74 0.23
CA ASP A 21 -19.84 -2.46 -0.63
C ASP A 21 -18.41 -2.25 -0.10
N GLU A 22 -17.95 -3.21 0.70
CA GLU A 22 -16.60 -3.21 1.29
C GLU A 22 -15.50 -3.13 0.23
N ALA A 23 -15.65 -3.84 -0.89
CA ALA A 23 -14.63 -3.90 -1.93
C ALA A 23 -14.46 -2.52 -2.57
N LEU A 24 -15.57 -1.86 -2.90
CA LEU A 24 -15.58 -0.51 -3.45
C LEU A 24 -14.91 0.50 -2.51
N VAL A 25 -15.23 0.47 -1.21
CA VAL A 25 -14.64 1.39 -0.23
C VAL A 25 -13.13 1.14 -0.07
N LEU A 26 -12.71 -0.13 -0.01
CA LEU A 26 -11.31 -0.50 0.18
C LEU A 26 -10.47 -0.20 -1.07
N ASP A 27 -11.00 -0.41 -2.26
CA ASP A 27 -10.31 -0.08 -3.52
C ASP A 27 -10.19 1.44 -3.69
N LEU A 28 -11.23 2.23 -3.38
CA LEU A 28 -11.12 3.69 -3.37
C LEU A 28 -10.07 4.18 -2.36
N ALA A 29 -10.05 3.63 -1.15
CA ALA A 29 -9.04 3.97 -0.15
C ALA A 29 -7.63 3.67 -0.67
N ARG A 30 -7.44 2.51 -1.31
CA ARG A 30 -6.16 2.12 -1.92
C ARG A 30 -5.73 3.11 -2.99
N ASP A 31 -6.64 3.46 -3.91
CA ASP A 31 -6.35 4.39 -5.00
C ASP A 31 -6.00 5.79 -4.49
N ALA A 32 -6.72 6.29 -3.48
CA ALA A 32 -6.40 7.56 -2.85
C ALA A 32 -5.02 7.55 -2.17
N ALA A 33 -4.71 6.49 -1.41
CA ALA A 33 -3.41 6.37 -0.73
C ALA A 33 -2.22 6.31 -1.69
N HIS A 34 -2.38 5.63 -2.82
CA HIS A 34 -1.31 5.46 -3.80
C HIS A 34 -1.11 6.70 -4.67
N ASN A 35 -2.19 7.36 -5.10
CA ASN A 35 -2.10 8.42 -6.09
C ASN A 35 -2.02 9.83 -5.48
N VAL A 36 -2.48 10.03 -4.24
CA VAL A 36 -2.46 11.34 -3.56
C VAL A 36 -1.38 11.38 -2.48
N GLU A 37 -1.65 10.74 -1.33
CA GLU A 37 -0.71 10.53 -0.22
C GLU A 37 -1.28 9.48 0.74
N ARG A 38 -0.45 8.90 1.62
CA ARG A 38 -0.88 7.84 2.54
C ARG A 38 -2.08 8.24 3.41
N ALA A 39 -2.12 9.50 3.86
CA ALA A 39 -3.21 10.02 4.68
C ALA A 39 -4.53 10.22 3.91
N ALA A 40 -4.49 10.20 2.56
CA ALA A 40 -5.68 10.42 1.74
C ALA A 40 -6.70 9.29 1.85
N ALA A 41 -6.28 8.04 2.14
CA ALA A 41 -7.21 6.91 2.31
C ALA A 41 -8.33 7.18 3.33
N PRO A 42 -8.05 7.40 4.63
CA PRO A 42 -9.11 7.64 5.62
C PRO A 42 -9.88 8.95 5.40
N ILE A 43 -9.25 9.98 4.83
CA ILE A 43 -9.92 11.25 4.53
C ILE A 43 -10.93 11.06 3.40
N THR A 44 -10.56 10.32 2.36
CA THR A 44 -11.40 10.10 1.18
C THR A 44 -12.63 9.27 1.52
N THR A 45 -12.46 8.16 2.27
CA THR A 45 -13.59 7.30 2.65
C THR A 45 -14.53 7.99 3.64
N PHE A 46 -14.01 8.82 4.55
CA PHE A 46 -14.84 9.66 5.42
C PHE A 46 -15.70 10.65 4.60
N LEU A 47 -15.11 11.33 3.62
CA LEU A 47 -15.83 12.29 2.77
C LEU A 47 -16.85 11.59 1.87
N LEU A 48 -16.53 10.41 1.33
CA LEU A 48 -17.48 9.60 0.56
C LEU A 48 -18.68 9.22 1.42
N GLY A 49 -18.45 8.71 2.64
CA GLY A 49 -19.52 8.36 3.56
C GLY A 49 -20.38 9.56 3.96
N TYR A 50 -19.76 10.73 4.18
CA TYR A 50 -20.48 11.98 4.44
C TYR A 50 -21.35 12.41 3.25
N ALA A 51 -20.83 12.30 2.03
CA ALA A 51 -21.58 12.62 0.82
C ALA A 51 -22.74 11.62 0.62
N ALA A 52 -22.50 10.32 0.80
CA ALA A 52 -23.54 9.29 0.72
C ALA A 52 -24.71 9.57 1.68
N ALA A 53 -24.41 9.95 2.92
CA ALA A 53 -25.43 10.35 3.90
C ALA A 53 -26.23 11.58 3.46
N ALA A 54 -25.62 12.53 2.76
CA ALA A 54 -26.31 13.71 2.21
C ALA A 54 -27.25 13.36 1.04
N HIS A 55 -27.12 12.15 0.47
CA HIS A 55 -27.94 11.60 -0.60
C HIS A 55 -28.82 10.43 -0.12
N ASP A 56 -29.20 10.43 1.17
CA ASP A 56 -30.07 9.42 1.79
C ASP A 56 -29.56 7.97 1.65
N GLY A 57 -28.24 7.78 1.48
CA GLY A 57 -27.62 6.45 1.30
C GLY A 57 -27.91 5.79 -0.05
N ASP A 58 -28.26 6.58 -1.08
CA ASP A 58 -28.49 6.07 -2.43
C ASP A 58 -27.23 5.39 -3.01
N GLN A 59 -27.37 4.10 -3.37
CA GLN A 59 -26.26 3.26 -3.81
C GLN A 59 -25.75 3.67 -5.20
N ASP A 60 -26.64 4.05 -6.12
CA ASP A 60 -26.26 4.51 -7.46
C ASP A 60 -25.47 5.83 -7.38
N GLU A 61 -25.82 6.72 -6.43
CA GLU A 61 -25.07 7.91 -6.10
C GLU A 61 -23.71 7.58 -5.46
N LEU A 62 -23.68 6.65 -4.50
CA LEU A 62 -22.44 6.20 -3.86
C LEU A 62 -21.43 5.70 -4.89
N GLU A 63 -21.83 4.79 -5.78
CA GLU A 63 -20.97 4.26 -6.84
C GLU A 63 -20.42 5.36 -7.74
N ARG A 64 -21.28 6.30 -8.15
CA ARG A 64 -20.88 7.42 -9.01
C ARG A 64 -19.94 8.40 -8.30
N MET A 65 -20.17 8.69 -7.02
CA MET A 65 -19.28 9.52 -6.21
C MET A 65 -17.94 8.85 -5.97
N ALA A 66 -17.93 7.54 -5.72
CA ALA A 66 -16.72 6.75 -5.59
C ALA A 66 -15.91 6.78 -6.89
N GLN A 67 -16.55 6.56 -8.05
CA GLN A 67 -15.89 6.66 -9.35
C GLN A 67 -15.29 8.06 -9.57
N ALA A 68 -16.03 9.12 -9.25
CA ALA A 68 -15.53 10.49 -9.38
C ALA A 68 -14.32 10.77 -8.46
N ALA A 69 -14.31 10.21 -7.25
CA ALA A 69 -13.19 10.30 -6.32
C ALA A 69 -11.97 9.50 -6.82
N THR A 70 -12.18 8.30 -7.37
CA THR A 70 -11.13 7.50 -8.02
C THR A 70 -10.51 8.26 -9.19
N ASP A 71 -11.33 8.80 -10.10
CA ASP A 71 -10.85 9.58 -11.25
C ASP A 71 -10.05 10.81 -10.81
N LEU A 72 -10.48 11.47 -9.73
CA LEU A 72 -9.77 12.59 -9.12
C LEU A 72 -8.42 12.17 -8.55
N ALA A 73 -8.35 11.05 -7.83
CA ALA A 73 -7.11 10.52 -7.27
C ALA A 73 -6.13 10.14 -8.38
N MET A 74 -6.58 9.41 -9.41
CA MET A 74 -5.72 8.96 -10.52
C MET A 74 -5.10 10.10 -11.33
N ARG A 75 -5.81 11.24 -11.45
CA ARG A 75 -5.30 12.43 -12.17
C ARG A 75 -4.56 13.42 -11.26
N TRP A 76 -4.38 13.10 -9.98
CA TRP A 76 -3.76 14.00 -9.03
C TRP A 76 -2.26 14.13 -9.35
N ASP A 77 -1.92 15.22 -10.06
CA ASP A 77 -0.54 15.53 -10.43
C ASP A 77 0.22 16.01 -9.19
N LYS A 78 1.16 15.20 -8.72
CA LYS A 78 1.95 15.48 -7.52
C LYS A 78 3.00 16.54 -7.90
N PRO A 79 3.00 17.74 -7.29
CA PRO A 79 4.15 18.63 -7.41
C PRO A 79 5.38 17.85 -6.94
N GLY A 80 6.38 17.74 -7.82
CA GLY A 80 7.48 16.78 -7.71
C GLY A 80 8.06 16.65 -6.31
N GLU A 81 8.38 15.39 -5.96
CA GLU A 81 9.23 15.01 -4.84
C GLU A 81 10.43 15.95 -4.73
N GLY A 82 10.33 16.93 -3.83
CA GLY A 82 11.32 17.98 -3.66
C GLY A 82 11.17 18.77 -2.35
N ALA A 83 10.34 18.30 -1.42
CA ALA A 83 10.27 18.83 -0.07
C ALA A 83 10.47 17.68 0.92
N PRO A 84 11.58 17.62 1.67
CA PRO A 84 11.73 16.67 2.76
C PRO A 84 10.81 17.12 3.89
N GLY A 85 9.68 16.45 4.05
CA GLY A 85 8.68 16.82 5.04
C GLY A 85 7.68 15.70 5.25
N GLY A 86 8.12 14.65 5.93
CA GLY A 86 7.27 13.53 6.32
C GLY A 86 8.06 12.40 6.99
N GLY A 87 9.10 12.73 7.74
CA GLY A 87 9.67 11.80 8.71
C GLY A 87 8.81 11.83 9.96
N ASP A 88 7.96 10.83 10.11
CA ASP A 88 7.53 10.34 11.44
C ASP A 88 7.51 8.81 11.36
N ASP A 89 8.68 8.25 11.07
CA ASP A 89 9.07 6.99 11.68
C ASP A 89 9.66 7.39 13.03
N THR A 90 8.83 7.42 14.07
CA THR A 90 9.33 7.45 15.45
C THR A 90 10.01 6.11 15.69
N GLU A 91 11.32 6.08 15.44
CA GLU A 91 12.24 5.08 15.99
C GLU A 91 12.33 5.30 17.51
N GLU A 92 11.86 4.33 18.29
CA GLU A 92 12.23 4.23 19.70
C GLU A 92 13.73 3.89 19.81
N PRO A 93 14.53 4.63 20.60
CA PRO A 93 15.96 4.36 20.73
C PRO A 93 16.19 3.21 21.72
N GLY A 94 16.60 2.05 21.21
CA GLY A 94 16.93 0.87 22.01
C GLY A 94 18.35 0.36 21.76
N GLU A 95 19.28 0.85 22.58
CA GLU A 95 20.50 0.18 23.07
C GLU A 95 21.60 -0.24 22.06
N THR A 96 22.74 0.46 22.15
CA THR A 96 24.02 0.09 21.54
C THR A 96 24.57 -1.18 22.19
N GLY A 97 24.48 -2.31 21.49
CA GLY A 97 25.18 -3.56 21.83
C GLY A 97 26.34 -3.79 20.87
N ASP A 98 27.54 -3.51 21.38
CA ASP A 98 28.84 -4.16 21.14
C ASP A 98 29.20 -4.67 19.73
N THR A 99 30.25 -4.06 19.16
CA THR A 99 30.99 -4.56 18.00
C THR A 99 31.77 -5.82 18.37
N GLU A 100 31.36 -6.97 17.86
CA GLU A 100 32.22 -8.16 17.78
C GLU A 100 32.61 -8.42 16.32
N ASP A 101 33.85 -8.02 16.07
CA ASP A 101 34.75 -8.39 14.99
C ASP A 101 34.88 -9.92 14.91
N THR A 102 34.49 -10.54 13.80
CA THR A 102 35.18 -11.70 13.23
C THR A 102 34.97 -11.75 11.72
N ASP A 103 36.01 -11.29 11.04
CA ASP A 103 36.56 -11.78 9.77
C ASP A 103 36.35 -13.30 9.61
N ASP A 104 35.70 -13.74 8.52
CA ASP A 104 36.09 -14.93 7.75
C ASP A 104 35.22 -15.03 6.48
N THR A 105 35.77 -14.53 5.37
CA THR A 105 35.23 -14.77 4.02
C THR A 105 36.18 -15.75 3.35
N ASP A 106 35.92 -17.05 3.51
CA ASP A 106 36.50 -18.09 2.64
C ASP A 106 35.81 -18.02 1.28
N LEU A 107 36.37 -17.18 0.41
CA LEU A 107 36.18 -17.22 -1.04
C LEU A 107 37.35 -18.01 -1.63
N ASP A 108 37.24 -19.34 -1.60
CA ASP A 108 38.15 -20.22 -2.36
C ASP A 108 37.48 -20.64 -3.69
N ASP A 109 38.21 -20.34 -4.76
CA ASP A 109 38.31 -21.06 -6.03
C ASP A 109 37.05 -21.29 -6.88
N LEU A 110 36.72 -20.27 -7.69
CA LEU A 110 36.32 -20.54 -9.07
C LEU A 110 37.56 -20.31 -9.94
N ASP A 111 38.31 -21.39 -10.15
CA ASP A 111 39.51 -21.42 -10.98
C ASP A 111 39.15 -21.17 -12.44
N ASP A 112 40.04 -20.41 -13.06
CA ASP A 112 39.97 -19.76 -14.35
C ASP A 112 39.98 -20.76 -15.52
N GLU A 113 39.58 -20.22 -16.67
CA GLU A 113 39.52 -20.85 -17.98
C GLU A 113 40.91 -21.28 -18.46
N ASP A 114 41.07 -22.52 -18.94
CA ASP A 114 42.14 -22.90 -19.86
C ASP A 114 41.52 -23.40 -21.17
N ASP A 115 41.61 -22.51 -22.16
CA ASP A 115 41.46 -22.76 -23.59
C ASP A 115 42.55 -23.72 -24.13
N GLU A 116 42.33 -24.14 -25.38
CA GLU A 116 43.30 -24.66 -26.37
C GLU A 116 43.21 -26.16 -26.73
N ASP A 117 42.46 -26.40 -27.81
CA ASP A 117 42.79 -27.12 -29.04
C ASP A 117 43.95 -28.15 -29.04
N ASP A 118 43.65 -29.38 -29.47
CA ASP A 118 44.35 -30.13 -30.56
C ASP A 118 43.60 -31.49 -30.71
N ASP A 119 42.78 -31.69 -31.74
CA ASP A 119 43.11 -32.25 -33.06
C ASP A 119 43.46 -33.77 -33.08
N GLU A 120 42.96 -34.40 -34.13
CA GLU A 120 43.40 -35.67 -34.71
C GLU A 120 42.94 -37.06 -34.17
N ARG A 121 41.98 -37.60 -34.94
CA ARG A 121 42.02 -38.89 -35.68
C ARG A 121 41.50 -40.20 -35.07
N GLU A 122 40.43 -40.66 -35.72
CA GLU A 122 40.25 -41.94 -36.45
C GLU A 122 40.67 -43.28 -35.80
N GLY A 123 39.71 -44.23 -35.82
CA GLY A 123 39.93 -45.66 -35.65
C GLY A 123 38.65 -46.46 -35.51
#